data_AF-V5F4V5-F1
#
_entry.id   AF-V5F4V5-F1
#
_cell.length_a   1.000
_cell.length_b   1.000
_cell.length_c   1.000
_cell.angle_alpha   90.00
_cell.angle_beta   90.00
_cell.angle_gamma   90.00
#
_symmetry.space_group_name_H-M   'P 1'
#
loop_
_entity.id
_entity.type
_entity.pdbx_description
1 polymer ?
#
loop_
_entity_poly.entity_id
_entity_poly.type
_entity_poly.pdbx_seq_one_letter_code
_entity_poly.pdbx_strand_id
1 'polypeptide(L)'
;MNTDKKKKSLTTRVLLGMGLGVLTGFIIRLAFSDNQFINEYLVNGFFDVGGSIFIASLKMLVVPLVFVSLVCGTSSLKDIATLGRLGGKTIGFYLVTTMIAISMAIFMGTVFQPGAGADLAAATTFSTSEAPSLGQVIVGMFPTNPINSMAQGNTLQIIVFAVLFGIAISACGETGERVAAAFQDLNEVIMKLVALLMNVAPYGVFFLMAKLFSTIGLSAIMNLGEYFLVLSAALLIQGLIVYPLILKATTGLNPIHFLKKMEDAVMFAFSTASSNATIPVTMETATHRLGVKNRVASFTIPLGATINMDGTAIMQGVATAFIAQAFNVHLGMGDYLTVILTATLASIGTAGVPGVGLIMLAMVLNQVGLPLEGIALIMGVDRLLDMIRTAVNITGDSAVTVIVGKSEGALDIDTFNDPDAGKKVEEVKLAK
;
A
#
# COMPACT_ATOMS: atom_id res chain seq x y z
N MET A 1 -4.87 37.07 -26.98
CA MET A 1 -5.15 35.69 -27.44
C MET A 1 -4.60 34.74 -26.38
N ASN A 2 -5.39 34.43 -25.35
CA ASN A 2 -4.98 33.51 -24.29
C ASN A 2 -5.04 32.10 -24.85
N THR A 3 -3.89 31.52 -25.19
CA THR A 3 -3.78 30.08 -25.35
C THR A 3 -3.84 29.46 -23.95
N ASP A 4 -5.06 29.17 -23.47
CA ASP A 4 -5.28 28.23 -22.38
C ASP A 4 -4.76 26.86 -22.84
N LYS A 5 -3.45 26.63 -22.69
CA LYS A 5 -2.88 25.29 -22.75
C LYS A 5 -3.53 24.53 -21.60
N LYS A 6 -4.55 23.72 -21.90
CA LYS A 6 -5.11 22.72 -20.98
C LYS A 6 -3.96 22.03 -20.26
N LYS A 7 -3.80 22.31 -18.95
CA LYS A 7 -2.84 21.59 -18.12
C LYS A 7 -3.19 20.10 -18.23
N LYS A 8 -2.20 19.27 -18.58
CA LYS A 8 -2.38 17.81 -18.62
C LYS A 8 -2.83 17.35 -17.23
N SER A 9 -3.74 16.38 -17.16
CA SER A 9 -4.17 15.79 -15.88
C SER A 9 -2.97 15.28 -15.09
N LEU A 10 -3.09 15.25 -13.76
CA LEU A 10 -2.05 14.71 -12.88
C LEU A 10 -1.63 13.31 -13.34
N THR A 11 -2.60 12.44 -13.67
CA THR A 11 -2.37 11.09 -14.20
C THR A 11 -1.45 11.10 -15.40
N THR A 12 -1.74 11.96 -16.37
CA THR A 12 -0.97 12.02 -17.60
C THR A 12 0.46 12.45 -17.29
N ARG A 13 0.66 13.37 -16.33
CA ARG A 13 1.99 13.81 -15.93
C ARG A 13 2.75 12.70 -15.21
N VAL A 14 2.10 11.98 -14.28
CA VAL A 14 2.71 10.85 -13.56
C VAL A 14 3.08 9.72 -14.53
N LEU A 15 2.18 9.35 -15.45
CA LEU A 15 2.44 8.33 -16.47
C LEU A 15 3.61 8.71 -17.39
N LEU A 16 3.67 9.98 -17.81
CA LEU A 16 4.81 10.48 -18.60
C LEU A 16 6.11 10.44 -17.79
N GLY A 17 6.09 10.87 -16.53
CA GLY A 17 7.26 10.79 -15.65
C GLY A 17 7.74 9.36 -15.47
N MET A 18 6.82 8.43 -15.23
CA MET A 18 7.09 7.00 -15.12
C MET A 18 7.71 6.46 -16.42
N GLY A 19 7.07 6.67 -17.57
CA GLY A 19 7.55 6.19 -18.86
C GLY A 19 8.93 6.73 -19.22
N LEU A 20 9.16 8.03 -19.01
CA LEU A 20 10.47 8.65 -19.24
C LEU A 20 11.53 8.09 -18.29
N GLY A 21 11.17 7.83 -17.03
CA GLY A 21 12.08 7.26 -16.04
C GLY A 21 12.49 5.84 -16.40
N VAL A 22 11.53 4.99 -16.75
CA VAL A 22 11.77 3.61 -17.23
C VAL A 22 12.69 3.61 -18.44
N LEU A 23 12.39 4.43 -19.47
CA LEU A 23 13.22 4.53 -20.67
C LEU A 23 14.64 4.99 -20.35
N THR A 24 14.78 6.01 -19.51
CA THR A 24 16.09 6.56 -19.12
C THR A 24 16.90 5.51 -18.36
N GLY A 25 16.30 4.83 -17.38
CA GLY A 25 16.96 3.76 -16.63
C GLY A 25 17.41 2.61 -17.52
N PHE A 26 16.56 2.19 -18.46
CA PHE A 26 16.86 1.12 -19.39
C PHE A 26 17.99 1.47 -20.37
N ILE A 27 18.00 2.70 -20.91
CA ILE A 27 19.09 3.18 -21.78
C ILE A 27 20.42 3.19 -21.00
N ILE A 28 20.41 3.67 -19.76
CA ILE A 28 21.61 3.69 -18.92
C ILE A 28 22.11 2.27 -18.65
N ARG A 29 21.20 1.34 -18.37
CA ARG A 29 21.55 -0.06 -18.17
C ARG A 29 22.19 -0.67 -19.42
N LEU A 30 21.61 -0.47 -20.60
CA LEU A 30 22.09 -1.10 -21.83
C LEU A 30 23.40 -0.51 -22.36
N ALA A 31 23.55 0.81 -22.28
CA ALA A 31 24.69 1.51 -22.89
C ALA A 31 25.85 1.74 -21.91
N PHE A 32 25.59 1.72 -20.59
CA PHE A 32 26.54 2.21 -19.60
C PHE A 32 26.62 1.37 -18.31
N SER A 33 26.14 0.11 -18.31
CA SER A 33 26.16 -0.75 -17.10
C SER A 33 27.52 -0.88 -16.44
N ASP A 34 28.58 -0.89 -17.25
CA ASP A 34 29.95 -1.17 -16.79
C ASP A 34 30.74 0.12 -16.47
N ASN A 35 30.12 1.29 -16.68
CA ASN A 35 30.76 2.57 -16.42
C ASN A 35 30.56 3.00 -14.96
N GLN A 36 31.61 2.86 -14.16
CA GLN A 36 31.60 3.20 -12.74
C GLN A 36 31.21 4.66 -12.47
N PHE A 37 31.63 5.60 -13.32
CA PHE A 37 31.30 7.02 -13.16
C PHE A 37 29.79 7.28 -13.31
N ILE A 38 29.14 6.63 -14.27
CA ILE A 38 27.70 6.78 -14.50
C ILE A 38 26.91 6.13 -13.36
N ASN A 39 27.33 4.95 -12.90
CA ASN A 39 26.69 4.30 -11.76
C ASN A 39 26.81 5.13 -10.47
N GLU A 40 27.98 5.71 -10.21
CA GLU A 40 28.21 6.45 -8.97
C GLU A 40 27.53 7.83 -8.96
N TYR A 41 27.71 8.63 -10.01
CA TYR A 41 27.22 10.01 -10.01
C TYR A 41 25.80 10.17 -10.55
N LEU A 42 25.40 9.39 -11.55
CA LEU A 42 24.08 9.53 -12.18
C LEU A 42 23.03 8.65 -11.50
N VAL A 43 23.32 7.34 -11.34
CA VAL A 43 22.38 6.38 -10.75
C VAL A 43 22.29 6.53 -9.23
N ASN A 44 23.42 6.37 -8.53
CA ASN A 44 23.48 6.44 -7.07
C ASN A 44 23.58 7.88 -6.54
N GLY A 45 23.90 8.84 -7.40
CA GLY A 45 23.88 10.26 -7.09
C GLY A 45 22.55 10.89 -7.49
N PHE A 46 22.47 11.43 -8.71
CA PHE A 46 21.37 12.28 -9.16
C PHE A 46 19.98 11.62 -9.03
N PHE A 47 19.80 10.40 -9.54
CA PHE A 47 18.50 9.74 -9.48
C PHE A 47 18.13 9.26 -8.08
N ASP A 48 19.10 8.71 -7.32
CA ASP A 48 18.83 8.30 -5.94
C ASP A 48 18.49 9.47 -5.03
N VAL A 49 19.25 10.56 -5.11
CA VAL A 49 19.00 11.77 -4.32
C VAL A 49 17.60 12.32 -4.64
N GLY A 50 17.26 12.45 -5.93
CA GLY A 50 15.93 12.93 -6.35
C GLY A 50 14.80 12.02 -5.86
N GLY A 51 14.95 10.70 -6.00
CA GLY A 51 13.96 9.72 -5.55
C GLY A 51 13.83 9.67 -4.03
N SER A 52 14.94 9.73 -3.30
CA SER A 52 14.99 9.68 -1.84
C SER A 52 14.41 10.94 -1.21
N ILE A 53 14.70 12.15 -1.75
CA ILE A 53 14.05 13.39 -1.33
C ILE A 53 12.54 13.30 -1.51
N PHE A 54 12.10 12.72 -2.64
CA PHE A 54 10.68 12.56 -2.92
C PHE A 54 9.99 11.63 -1.92
N ILE A 55 10.57 10.47 -1.64
CA ILE A 55 10.06 9.52 -0.62
C ILE A 55 10.07 10.16 0.78
N ALA A 56 11.12 10.89 1.15
CA ALA A 56 11.19 11.59 2.43
C ALA A 56 10.07 12.62 2.56
N SER A 57 9.79 13.36 1.49
CA SER A 57 8.72 14.37 1.45
C SER A 57 7.32 13.76 1.64
N LEU A 58 7.09 12.54 1.14
CA LEU A 58 5.85 11.80 1.41
C LEU A 58 5.76 11.34 2.86
N LYS A 59 6.82 10.68 3.35
CA LYS A 59 6.88 10.17 4.73
C LYS A 59 6.69 11.27 5.76
N MET A 60 7.17 12.48 5.48
CA MET A 60 6.95 13.67 6.30
C MET A 60 5.46 13.99 6.52
N LEU A 61 4.59 13.73 5.54
CA LEU A 61 3.16 14.00 5.64
C LEU A 61 2.39 12.92 6.39
N VAL A 62 2.91 11.69 6.45
CA VAL A 62 2.18 10.53 6.97
C VAL A 62 1.77 10.73 8.42
N VAL A 63 2.72 11.04 9.31
CA VAL A 63 2.43 11.14 10.75
C VAL A 63 1.47 12.30 11.07
N PRO A 64 1.69 13.54 10.61
CA PRO A 64 0.75 14.64 10.85
C PRO A 64 -0.63 14.36 10.28
N LEU A 65 -0.71 13.85 9.04
CA LEU A 65 -1.99 13.55 8.39
C LEU A 65 -2.75 12.47 9.15
N VAL A 66 -2.13 11.31 9.40
CA VAL A 66 -2.78 10.19 10.09
C VAL A 66 -3.31 10.66 11.44
N PHE A 67 -2.50 11.34 12.24
CA PHE A 67 -2.93 11.83 13.55
C PHE A 67 -4.07 12.84 13.43
N VAL A 68 -3.89 13.92 12.67
CA VAL A 68 -4.87 15.02 12.59
C VAL A 68 -6.17 14.56 11.96
N SER A 69 -6.11 13.83 10.83
CA SER A 69 -7.31 13.37 10.14
C SER A 69 -8.07 12.32 10.94
N LEU A 70 -7.40 11.44 11.68
CA LEU A 70 -8.07 10.50 12.59
C LEU A 70 -8.76 11.23 13.73
N VAL A 71 -8.07 12.16 14.38
CA VAL A 71 -8.66 12.97 15.46
C VAL A 71 -9.90 13.72 14.95
N CYS A 72 -9.83 14.33 13.76
CA CYS A 72 -11.01 14.94 13.13
C CYS A 72 -12.12 13.92 12.87
N GLY A 73 -11.76 12.75 12.36
CA GLY A 73 -12.70 11.69 12.02
C GLY A 73 -13.44 11.16 13.24
N THR A 74 -12.70 10.81 14.30
CA THR A 74 -13.25 10.21 15.52
C THR A 74 -13.93 11.23 16.43
N SER A 75 -13.46 12.48 16.50
CA SER A 75 -14.15 13.54 17.25
C SER A 75 -15.49 13.95 16.62
N SER A 76 -15.68 13.71 15.32
CA SER A 76 -16.96 13.94 14.63
C SER A 76 -18.00 12.84 14.87
N LEU A 77 -17.62 11.72 15.49
CA LEU A 77 -18.51 10.60 15.80
C LEU A 77 -19.22 10.85 17.13
N LYS A 78 -20.56 10.90 17.09
CA LYS A 78 -21.39 11.18 18.27
C LYS A 78 -21.47 10.03 19.28
N ASP A 79 -21.08 8.80 18.90
CA ASP A 79 -21.20 7.61 19.74
C ASP A 79 -20.08 6.60 19.45
N ILE A 80 -19.46 6.08 20.51
CA ILE A 80 -18.44 5.02 20.53
C ILE A 80 -18.94 3.76 19.83
N ALA A 81 -20.23 3.44 19.92
CA ALA A 81 -20.81 2.28 19.24
C ALA A 81 -20.65 2.37 17.70
N THR A 82 -20.69 3.58 17.14
CA THR A 82 -20.47 3.80 15.71
C THR A 82 -19.02 3.51 15.33
N LEU A 83 -18.06 3.89 16.17
CA LEU A 83 -16.65 3.58 15.96
C LEU A 83 -16.38 2.07 16.03
N GLY A 84 -16.96 1.37 17.01
CA GLY A 84 -16.84 -0.09 17.12
C GLY A 84 -17.41 -0.81 15.88
N ARG A 85 -18.57 -0.37 15.38
CA ARG A 85 -19.16 -0.89 14.13
C ARG A 85 -18.29 -0.61 12.92
N LEU A 86 -17.76 0.60 12.79
CA LEU A 86 -16.86 1.00 11.71
C LEU A 86 -15.58 0.15 11.71
N GLY A 87 -14.94 0.03 12.87
CA GLY A 87 -13.74 -0.77 13.07
C GLY A 87 -13.96 -2.24 12.77
N GLY A 88 -15.01 -2.84 13.35
CA GLY A 88 -15.35 -4.25 13.15
C GLY A 88 -15.64 -4.58 11.69
N LYS A 89 -16.41 -3.73 10.97
CA LYS A 89 -16.66 -3.90 9.54
C LYS A 89 -15.36 -3.82 8.73
N THR A 90 -14.53 -2.83 9.00
CA THR A 90 -13.29 -2.59 8.26
C THR A 90 -12.31 -3.75 8.43
N ILE A 91 -12.02 -4.14 9.67
CA ILE A 91 -11.14 -5.27 9.97
C ILE A 91 -11.72 -6.57 9.40
N GLY A 92 -13.03 -6.79 9.54
CA GLY A 92 -13.69 -7.96 8.98
C GLY A 92 -13.54 -8.06 7.47
N PHE A 93 -13.72 -6.96 6.74
CA PHE A 93 -13.50 -6.93 5.29
C PHE A 93 -12.05 -7.22 4.94
N TYR A 94 -11.08 -6.58 5.61
CA TYR A 94 -9.65 -6.82 5.35
C TYR A 94 -9.25 -8.28 5.59
N LEU A 95 -9.68 -8.89 6.69
CA LEU A 95 -9.36 -10.30 6.95
C LEU A 95 -9.96 -11.23 5.88
N VAL A 96 -11.21 -10.97 5.47
CA VAL A 96 -11.86 -11.77 4.42
C VAL A 96 -11.18 -11.60 3.07
N THR A 97 -10.82 -10.37 2.68
CA THR A 97 -10.13 -10.12 1.42
C THR A 97 -8.75 -10.75 1.41
N THR A 98 -7.99 -10.64 2.52
CA THR A 98 -6.67 -11.29 2.66
C THR A 98 -6.78 -12.80 2.51
N MET A 99 -7.75 -13.44 3.18
CA MET A 99 -7.95 -14.89 3.10
C MET A 99 -8.29 -15.35 1.68
N ILE A 100 -9.15 -14.61 0.97
CA ILE A 100 -9.46 -14.85 -0.45
C ILE A 100 -8.19 -14.70 -1.30
N ALA A 101 -7.41 -13.65 -1.06
CA ALA A 101 -6.20 -13.32 -1.80
C ALA A 101 -5.16 -14.44 -1.71
N ILE A 102 -4.83 -14.90 -0.48
CA ILE A 102 -3.83 -15.96 -0.30
C ILE A 102 -4.33 -17.32 -0.76
N SER A 103 -5.62 -17.62 -0.58
CA SER A 103 -6.21 -18.87 -1.08
C SER A 103 -6.14 -18.95 -2.59
N MET A 104 -6.44 -17.85 -3.29
CA MET A 104 -6.26 -17.72 -4.74
C MET A 104 -4.79 -17.86 -5.15
N ALA A 105 -3.87 -17.24 -4.41
CA ALA A 105 -2.44 -17.32 -4.67
C ALA A 105 -1.90 -18.75 -4.56
N ILE A 106 -2.26 -19.48 -3.51
CA ILE A 106 -1.89 -20.89 -3.32
C ILE A 106 -2.49 -21.75 -4.43
N PHE A 107 -3.77 -21.52 -4.77
CA PHE A 107 -4.42 -22.23 -5.88
C PHE A 107 -3.64 -22.02 -7.20
N MET A 108 -3.26 -20.78 -7.51
CA MET A 108 -2.45 -20.50 -8.70
C MET A 108 -1.05 -21.14 -8.61
N GLY A 109 -0.38 -21.05 -7.45
CA GLY A 109 0.93 -21.65 -7.24
C GLY A 109 0.95 -23.17 -7.38
N THR A 110 -0.14 -23.84 -6.99
CA THR A 110 -0.30 -25.29 -7.11
C THR A 110 -0.68 -25.74 -8.53
N VAL A 111 -1.47 -24.94 -9.25
CA VAL A 111 -1.87 -25.23 -10.64
C VAL A 111 -0.73 -24.99 -11.64
N PHE A 112 -0.06 -23.84 -11.53
CA PHE A 112 0.98 -23.44 -12.49
C PHE A 112 2.37 -23.98 -12.15
N GLN A 113 2.58 -24.40 -10.91
CA GLN A 113 3.83 -25.02 -10.43
C GLN A 113 5.10 -24.24 -10.80
N PRO A 114 5.20 -22.93 -10.49
CA PRO A 114 6.28 -22.07 -10.98
C PRO A 114 7.69 -22.44 -10.47
N GLY A 115 7.80 -23.32 -9.46
CA GLY A 115 9.08 -23.80 -8.93
C GLY A 115 9.48 -25.19 -9.40
N ALA A 116 8.64 -25.86 -10.21
CA ALA A 116 8.95 -27.21 -10.69
C ALA A 116 10.16 -27.19 -11.63
N GLY A 117 11.09 -28.13 -11.44
CA GLY A 117 12.26 -28.28 -12.31
C GLY A 117 13.44 -27.33 -12.00
N ALA A 118 13.35 -26.48 -10.97
CA ALA A 118 14.49 -25.69 -10.50
C ALA A 118 15.59 -26.57 -9.84
N ASP A 119 15.19 -27.73 -9.30
CA ASP A 119 16.00 -28.78 -8.65
C ASP A 119 17.22 -28.25 -7.89
N LEU A 120 16.94 -27.46 -6.84
CA LEU A 120 17.97 -26.80 -6.04
C LEU A 120 18.32 -27.67 -4.82
N ALA A 121 19.41 -28.42 -4.91
CA ALA A 121 20.03 -29.07 -3.76
C ALA A 121 20.77 -28.03 -2.89
N ALA A 122 20.57 -28.08 -1.56
CA ALA A 122 21.03 -27.13 -0.54
C ALA A 122 22.58 -26.88 -0.54
N ALA A 123 23.16 -25.81 0.02
CA ALA A 123 22.79 -25.07 1.24
C ALA A 123 23.48 -23.68 1.35
N THR A 124 22.89 -22.77 2.15
CA THR A 124 23.56 -21.79 3.02
C THR A 124 22.62 -21.47 4.18
N THR A 125 23.09 -21.19 5.39
CA THR A 125 22.21 -20.90 6.54
C THR A 125 21.65 -19.47 6.50
N PHE A 126 20.32 -19.31 6.44
CA PHE A 126 19.65 -18.03 6.69
C PHE A 126 19.30 -17.88 8.19
N SER A 127 19.71 -16.78 8.84
CA SER A 127 19.32 -16.48 10.23
C SER A 127 18.05 -15.64 10.28
N THR A 128 17.05 -16.05 11.05
CA THR A 128 15.79 -15.30 11.24
C THR A 128 15.76 -14.52 12.54
N SER A 129 15.02 -13.41 12.52
CA SER A 129 14.43 -12.82 13.73
C SER A 129 13.11 -13.54 14.04
N GLU A 130 12.86 -13.88 15.30
CA GLU A 130 11.58 -14.45 15.73
C GLU A 130 10.44 -13.46 15.47
N ALA A 131 9.35 -13.99 14.92
CA ALA A 131 8.12 -13.25 14.75
C ALA A 131 7.45 -12.95 16.10
N PRO A 132 6.91 -11.74 16.30
CA PRO A 132 6.10 -11.48 17.47
C PRO A 132 4.82 -12.32 17.44
N SER A 133 4.41 -12.86 18.59
CA SER A 133 3.14 -13.58 18.70
C SER A 133 1.95 -12.64 18.49
N LEU A 134 0.78 -13.15 18.11
CA LEU A 134 -0.43 -12.33 17.95
C LEU A 134 -0.75 -11.52 19.22
N GLY A 135 -0.52 -12.10 20.40
CA GLY A 135 -0.65 -11.39 21.68
C GLY A 135 0.31 -10.21 21.81
N GLN A 136 1.57 -10.37 21.38
CA GLN A 136 2.55 -9.28 21.35
C GLN A 136 2.18 -8.21 20.32
N VAL A 137 1.61 -8.59 19.17
CA VAL A 137 1.11 -7.62 18.18
C VAL A 137 -0.02 -6.79 18.78
N ILE A 138 -1.00 -7.43 19.44
CA ILE A 138 -2.13 -6.74 20.11
C ILE A 138 -1.62 -5.79 21.20
N VAL A 139 -0.74 -6.25 22.09
CA VAL A 139 -0.15 -5.40 23.13
C VAL A 139 0.66 -4.26 22.51
N GLY A 140 1.41 -4.54 21.45
CA GLY A 140 2.22 -3.57 20.71
C GLY A 140 1.42 -2.49 20.01
N MET A 141 0.09 -2.67 19.83
CA MET A 141 -0.79 -1.62 19.30
C MET A 141 -0.94 -0.44 20.27
N PHE A 142 -0.77 -0.67 21.58
CA PHE A 142 -0.95 0.36 22.60
C PHE A 142 0.38 1.08 22.89
N PRO A 143 0.51 2.39 22.58
CA PRO A 143 1.74 3.12 22.84
C PRO A 143 1.92 3.40 24.34
N THR A 144 3.13 3.19 24.84
CA THR A 144 3.55 3.70 26.16
C THR A 144 3.90 5.19 26.12
N ASN A 145 4.32 5.69 24.95
CA ASN A 145 4.60 7.10 24.69
C ASN A 145 4.14 7.49 23.27
N PRO A 146 3.02 8.22 23.13
CA PRO A 146 2.48 8.59 21.82
C PRO A 146 3.40 9.55 21.04
N ILE A 147 4.16 10.40 21.74
CA ILE A 147 5.12 11.32 21.10
C ILE A 147 6.27 10.54 20.47
N ASN A 148 6.82 9.57 21.20
CA ASN A 148 7.85 8.68 20.66
C ASN A 148 7.31 7.83 19.49
N SER A 149 6.05 7.39 19.58
CA SER A 149 5.40 6.62 18.51
C SER A 149 5.26 7.45 17.23
N MET A 150 4.91 8.74 17.35
CA MET A 150 4.90 9.69 16.24
C MET A 150 6.31 9.93 15.68
N ALA A 151 7.32 10.07 16.54
CA ALA A 151 8.70 10.26 16.11
C ALA A 151 9.27 9.04 15.35
N GLN A 152 8.89 7.83 15.76
CA GLN A 152 9.31 6.58 15.14
C GLN A 152 8.45 6.17 13.93
N GLY A 153 7.30 6.83 13.70
CA GLY A 153 6.39 6.51 12.61
C GLY A 153 5.60 5.20 12.83
N ASN A 154 5.40 4.79 14.09
CA ASN A 154 4.65 3.59 14.44
C ASN A 154 3.15 3.83 14.19
N THR A 155 2.72 3.60 12.94
CA THR A 155 1.41 4.04 12.44
C THR A 155 0.25 3.45 13.24
N LEU A 156 0.30 2.17 13.61
CA LEU A 156 -0.76 1.52 14.40
C LEU A 156 -0.90 2.12 15.81
N GLN A 157 0.22 2.43 16.46
CA GLN A 157 0.23 3.11 17.76
C GLN A 157 -0.31 4.54 17.68
N ILE A 158 0.05 5.26 16.60
CA ILE A 158 -0.50 6.59 16.31
C ILE A 158 -2.02 6.50 16.11
N ILE A 159 -2.51 5.48 15.41
CA ILE A 159 -3.95 5.25 15.21
C ILE A 159 -4.66 5.06 16.55
N VAL A 160 -4.18 4.14 17.40
CA VAL A 160 -4.81 3.87 18.70
C VAL A 160 -4.87 5.13 19.55
N PHE A 161 -3.77 5.88 19.64
CA PHE A 161 -3.75 7.14 20.39
C PHE A 161 -4.70 8.20 19.79
N ALA A 162 -4.67 8.40 18.47
CA ALA A 162 -5.53 9.38 17.78
C ALA A 162 -7.02 9.09 17.98
N VAL A 163 -7.39 7.81 17.94
CA VAL A 163 -8.75 7.35 18.20
C VAL A 163 -9.18 7.67 19.63
N LEU A 164 -8.39 7.28 20.64
CA LEU A 164 -8.69 7.55 22.04
C LEU A 164 -8.76 9.07 22.32
N PHE A 165 -7.84 9.84 21.72
CA PHE A 165 -7.81 11.29 21.86
C PHE A 165 -9.03 11.96 21.24
N GLY A 166 -9.45 11.55 20.03
CA GLY A 166 -10.65 12.10 19.40
C GLY A 166 -11.94 11.72 20.13
N ILE A 167 -12.03 10.52 20.73
CA ILE A 167 -13.14 10.15 21.63
C ILE A 167 -13.16 11.06 22.85
N ALA A 168 -12.00 11.32 23.47
CA ALA A 168 -11.91 12.21 24.62
C ALA A 168 -12.36 13.64 24.24
N ILE A 169 -11.95 14.15 23.08
CA ILE A 169 -12.44 15.44 22.55
C ILE A 169 -13.96 15.44 22.46
N SER A 170 -14.56 14.42 21.85
CA SER A 170 -16.03 14.34 21.74
C SER A 170 -16.74 14.27 23.10
N ALA A 171 -16.07 13.77 24.14
CA ALA A 171 -16.63 13.66 25.49
C ALA A 171 -16.50 14.95 26.33
N CYS A 172 -15.68 15.92 25.90
CA CYS A 172 -15.38 17.13 26.68
C CYS A 172 -16.35 18.31 26.48
N GLY A 173 -17.45 18.14 25.73
CA GLY A 173 -18.43 19.21 25.47
C GLY A 173 -17.82 20.42 24.75
N GLU A 174 -18.10 21.64 25.22
CA GLU A 174 -17.68 22.89 24.57
C GLU A 174 -16.15 23.02 24.41
N THR A 175 -15.36 22.56 25.40
CA THR A 175 -13.90 22.53 25.30
C THR A 175 -13.45 21.61 24.18
N GLY A 176 -14.12 20.46 24.04
CA GLY A 176 -13.90 19.50 22.96
C GLY A 176 -14.20 20.11 21.59
N GLU A 177 -15.33 20.81 21.44
CA GLU A 177 -15.72 21.45 20.18
C GLU A 177 -14.66 22.45 19.68
N ARG A 178 -14.08 23.26 20.59
CA ARG A 178 -13.01 24.21 20.24
C ARG A 178 -11.75 23.49 19.74
N VAL A 179 -11.37 22.39 20.38
CA VAL A 179 -10.22 21.58 19.94
C VAL A 179 -10.52 20.91 18.60
N ALA A 180 -11.71 20.33 18.44
CA ALA A 180 -12.15 19.71 17.19
C ALA A 180 -12.11 20.69 16.02
N ALA A 181 -12.57 21.93 16.21
CA ALA A 181 -12.50 22.97 15.18
C ALA A 181 -11.05 23.28 14.77
N ALA A 182 -10.14 23.45 15.74
CA ALA A 182 -8.72 23.68 15.43
C ALA A 182 -8.09 22.51 14.64
N PHE A 183 -8.46 21.27 14.97
CA PHE A 183 -8.02 20.10 14.23
C PHE A 183 -8.62 20.06 12.81
N GLN A 184 -9.86 20.49 12.61
CA GLN A 184 -10.48 20.59 11.28
C GLN A 184 -9.74 21.58 10.39
N ASP A 185 -9.42 22.77 10.91
CA ASP A 185 -8.63 23.76 10.18
C ASP A 185 -7.23 23.22 9.83
N LEU A 186 -6.58 22.55 10.80
CA LEU A 186 -5.28 21.92 10.58
C LEU A 186 -5.36 20.81 9.51
N ASN A 187 -6.43 20.02 9.51
CA ASN A 187 -6.66 19.00 8.51
C ASN A 187 -6.77 19.60 7.10
N GLU A 188 -7.49 20.72 6.94
CA GLU A 188 -7.60 21.41 5.65
C GLU A 188 -6.24 21.91 5.15
N VAL A 189 -5.41 22.47 6.05
CA VAL A 189 -4.03 22.88 5.72
C VAL A 189 -3.18 21.69 5.28
N ILE A 190 -3.26 20.56 6.00
CA ILE A 190 -2.52 19.35 5.65
C ILE A 190 -2.97 18.81 4.28
N MET A 191 -4.28 18.74 4.01
CA MET A 191 -4.77 18.30 2.69
C MET A 191 -4.28 19.22 1.58
N LYS A 192 -4.18 20.53 1.82
CA LYS A 192 -3.58 21.46 0.85
C LYS A 192 -2.10 21.16 0.60
N LEU A 193 -1.37 20.78 1.63
CA LEU A 193 0.03 20.35 1.53
C LEU A 193 0.17 19.04 0.73
N VAL A 194 -0.77 18.11 0.88
CA VAL A 194 -0.85 16.89 0.04
C VAL A 194 -1.03 17.26 -1.43
N ALA A 195 -1.97 18.17 -1.76
CA ALA A 195 -2.22 18.61 -3.12
C ALA A 195 -0.99 19.32 -3.75
N LEU A 196 -0.22 20.08 -2.96
CA LEU A 196 1.06 20.65 -3.38
C LEU A 196 2.07 19.56 -3.73
N LEU A 197 2.19 18.54 -2.90
CA LEU A 197 3.11 17.43 -3.12
C LEU A 197 2.73 16.60 -4.35
N MET A 198 1.44 16.37 -4.59
CA MET A 198 0.95 15.67 -5.78
C MET A 198 1.39 16.36 -7.07
N ASN A 199 1.52 17.70 -7.08
CA ASN A 199 2.04 18.41 -8.24
C ASN A 199 3.53 18.16 -8.53
N VAL A 200 4.29 17.71 -7.53
CA VAL A 200 5.70 17.33 -7.62
C VAL A 200 5.86 15.83 -7.95
N ALA A 201 4.83 15.02 -7.71
CA ALA A 201 4.84 13.57 -7.91
C ALA A 201 5.40 13.09 -9.27
N PRO A 202 5.06 13.68 -10.43
CA PRO A 202 5.60 13.24 -11.72
C PRO A 202 7.14 13.22 -11.79
N TYR A 203 7.79 14.19 -11.15
CA TYR A 203 9.25 14.29 -11.13
C TYR A 203 9.86 13.26 -10.18
N GLY A 204 9.25 13.07 -9.01
CA GLY A 204 9.63 12.03 -8.07
C GLY A 204 9.54 10.63 -8.66
N VAL A 205 8.42 10.32 -9.33
CA VAL A 205 8.21 9.05 -10.02
C VAL A 205 9.26 8.83 -11.11
N PHE A 206 9.61 9.86 -11.88
CA PHE A 206 10.69 9.77 -12.87
C PHE A 206 12.00 9.29 -12.23
N PHE A 207 12.43 9.93 -11.14
CA PHE A 207 13.68 9.58 -10.44
C PHE A 207 13.67 8.15 -9.90
N LEU A 208 12.56 7.75 -9.26
CA LEU A 208 12.39 6.41 -8.71
C LEU A 208 12.47 5.34 -9.81
N MET A 209 11.79 5.56 -10.95
CA MET A 209 11.80 4.62 -12.07
C MET A 209 13.14 4.57 -12.79
N ALA A 210 13.79 5.72 -13.00
CA ALA A 210 15.10 5.78 -13.62
C ALA A 210 16.16 5.02 -12.80
N LYS A 211 16.19 5.24 -11.48
CA LYS A 211 17.08 4.48 -10.58
C LYS A 211 16.78 2.98 -10.68
N LEU A 212 15.51 2.60 -10.54
CA LEU A 212 15.12 1.20 -10.52
C LEU A 212 15.52 0.46 -11.80
N PHE A 213 15.15 0.98 -12.97
CA PHE A 213 15.43 0.31 -14.24
C PHE A 213 16.90 0.38 -14.67
N SER A 214 17.71 1.22 -14.02
CA SER A 214 19.17 1.20 -14.18
C SER A 214 19.87 0.10 -13.38
N THR A 215 19.26 -0.41 -12.29
CA THR A 215 19.85 -1.40 -11.39
C THR A 215 19.27 -2.80 -11.52
N ILE A 216 18.06 -2.95 -12.08
CA ILE A 216 17.42 -4.26 -12.28
C ILE A 216 18.29 -5.16 -13.18
N GLY A 217 18.53 -6.40 -12.72
CA GLY A 217 19.14 -7.47 -13.51
C GLY A 217 18.09 -8.21 -14.33
N LEU A 218 18.11 -8.05 -15.66
CA LEU A 218 17.18 -8.75 -16.56
C LEU A 218 17.32 -10.28 -16.50
N SER A 219 18.52 -10.79 -16.20
CA SER A 219 18.77 -12.23 -16.03
C SER A 219 17.98 -12.84 -14.88
N ALA A 220 17.79 -12.11 -13.77
CA ALA A 220 17.00 -12.58 -12.64
C ALA A 220 15.52 -12.72 -13.01
N ILE A 221 14.99 -11.79 -13.82
CA ILE A 221 13.60 -11.86 -14.31
C ILE A 221 13.41 -13.06 -15.24
N MET A 222 14.37 -13.33 -16.13
CA MET A 222 14.30 -14.49 -17.03
C MET A 222 14.35 -15.80 -16.27
N ASN A 223 15.24 -15.91 -15.28
CA ASN A 223 15.41 -17.13 -14.48
C ASN A 223 14.21 -17.41 -13.56
N LEU A 224 13.46 -16.38 -13.15
CA LEU A 224 12.23 -16.50 -12.35
C LEU A 224 10.97 -16.12 -13.14
N GLY A 225 11.00 -16.27 -14.46
CA GLY A 225 9.93 -15.78 -15.34
C GLY A 225 8.56 -16.34 -14.97
N GLU A 226 8.45 -17.65 -14.72
CA GLU A 226 7.19 -18.29 -14.34
C GLU A 226 6.68 -17.79 -12.98
N TYR A 227 7.53 -17.75 -11.96
CA TYR A 227 7.20 -17.16 -10.66
C TYR A 227 6.69 -15.73 -10.78
N PHE A 228 7.42 -14.90 -11.54
CA PHE A 228 7.06 -13.50 -11.78
C PHE A 228 5.69 -13.37 -12.44
N LEU A 229 5.41 -14.19 -13.46
CA LEU A 229 4.15 -14.18 -14.19
C LEU A 229 2.97 -14.64 -13.33
N VAL A 230 3.12 -15.75 -12.60
CA VAL A 230 2.07 -16.30 -11.73
C VAL A 230 1.73 -15.31 -10.62
N LEU A 231 2.73 -14.74 -9.95
CA LEU A 231 2.52 -13.74 -8.91
C LEU A 231 1.89 -12.45 -9.46
N SER A 232 2.41 -11.93 -10.58
CA SER A 232 1.84 -10.74 -11.22
C SER A 232 0.39 -10.96 -11.64
N ALA A 233 0.08 -12.14 -12.21
CA ALA A 233 -1.28 -12.50 -12.59
C ALA A 233 -2.21 -12.57 -11.37
N ALA A 234 -1.78 -13.21 -10.28
CA ALA A 234 -2.56 -13.29 -9.04
C ALA A 234 -2.86 -11.89 -8.47
N LEU A 235 -1.86 -11.01 -8.44
CA LEU A 235 -2.02 -9.62 -8.00
C LEU A 235 -2.99 -8.84 -8.89
N LEU A 236 -2.87 -8.96 -10.21
CA LEU A 236 -3.76 -8.28 -11.15
C LEU A 236 -5.20 -8.83 -11.06
N ILE A 237 -5.39 -10.12 -10.86
CA ILE A 237 -6.71 -10.71 -10.61
C ILE A 237 -7.31 -10.14 -9.32
N GLN A 238 -6.54 -10.05 -8.23
CA GLN A 238 -7.03 -9.45 -6.99
C GLN A 238 -7.47 -7.99 -7.20
N GLY A 239 -6.58 -7.18 -7.80
CA GLY A 239 -6.80 -5.75 -8.00
C GLY A 239 -7.91 -5.40 -8.99
N LEU A 240 -7.98 -6.14 -10.11
CA LEU A 240 -8.84 -5.79 -11.26
C LEU A 240 -10.11 -6.66 -11.36
N ILE A 241 -10.20 -7.76 -10.62
CA ILE A 241 -11.36 -8.66 -10.65
C ILE A 241 -11.96 -8.80 -9.25
N VAL A 242 -11.18 -9.24 -8.25
CA VAL A 242 -11.72 -9.54 -6.92
C VAL A 242 -12.26 -8.29 -6.22
N TYR A 243 -11.47 -7.22 -6.07
CA TYR A 243 -12.01 -6.00 -5.44
C TYR A 243 -13.16 -5.37 -6.22
N PRO A 244 -13.09 -5.20 -7.55
CA PRO A 244 -14.22 -4.74 -8.36
C PRO A 244 -15.49 -5.57 -8.17
N LEU A 245 -15.36 -6.90 -8.09
CA LEU A 245 -16.49 -7.81 -7.89
C LEU A 245 -17.08 -7.66 -6.48
N ILE A 246 -16.25 -7.64 -5.45
CA ILE A 246 -16.70 -7.44 -4.06
C ILE A 246 -17.37 -6.07 -3.92
N LEU A 247 -16.78 -5.01 -4.47
CA LEU A 247 -17.34 -3.67 -4.50
C LEU A 247 -18.73 -3.69 -5.16
N LYS A 248 -18.84 -4.25 -6.37
CA LYS A 248 -20.11 -4.32 -7.10
C LYS A 248 -21.15 -5.17 -6.37
N ALA A 249 -20.77 -6.31 -5.81
CA ALA A 249 -21.67 -7.22 -5.11
C ALA A 249 -22.23 -6.61 -3.82
N THR A 250 -21.41 -5.87 -3.08
CA THR A 250 -21.80 -5.29 -1.77
C THR A 250 -22.44 -3.92 -1.89
N THR A 251 -22.02 -3.11 -2.87
CA THR A 251 -22.48 -1.72 -3.01
C THR A 251 -23.37 -1.49 -4.22
N GLY A 252 -23.33 -2.32 -5.26
CA GLY A 252 -23.98 -2.03 -6.55
C GLY A 252 -23.38 -0.85 -7.33
N LEU A 253 -22.26 -0.28 -6.86
CA LEU A 253 -21.57 0.81 -7.56
C LEU A 253 -20.82 0.28 -8.80
N ASN A 254 -20.57 1.17 -9.75
CA ASN A 254 -19.83 0.83 -10.96
C ASN A 254 -18.32 0.65 -10.66
N PRO A 255 -17.76 -0.57 -10.80
CA PRO A 255 -16.35 -0.81 -10.50
C PRO A 255 -15.38 -0.11 -11.48
N ILE A 256 -15.80 0.15 -12.72
CA ILE A 256 -14.94 0.81 -13.71
C ILE A 256 -14.73 2.27 -13.31
N HIS A 257 -15.74 2.94 -12.76
CA HIS A 257 -15.59 4.30 -12.23
C HIS A 257 -14.62 4.33 -11.06
N PHE A 258 -14.72 3.36 -10.15
CA PHE A 258 -13.79 3.21 -9.04
C PHE A 258 -12.33 3.09 -9.53
N LEU A 259 -12.05 2.13 -10.42
CA LEU A 259 -10.69 1.91 -10.93
C LEU A 259 -10.13 3.13 -11.66
N LYS A 260 -10.94 3.80 -12.50
CA LYS A 260 -10.51 5.01 -13.22
C LYS A 260 -10.19 6.18 -12.28
N LYS A 261 -10.87 6.28 -11.14
CA LYS A 261 -10.60 7.35 -10.15
C LYS A 261 -9.38 7.05 -9.27
N MET A 262 -9.04 5.78 -9.13
CA MET A 262 -7.87 5.31 -8.39
C MET A 262 -6.55 5.42 -9.18
N GLU A 263 -6.60 5.75 -10.48
CA GLU A 263 -5.42 5.74 -11.37
C GLU A 263 -4.23 6.49 -10.77
N ASP A 264 -4.43 7.70 -10.24
CA ASP A 264 -3.34 8.51 -9.70
C ASP A 264 -2.72 7.87 -8.46
N ALA A 265 -3.56 7.43 -7.51
CA ALA A 265 -3.10 6.75 -6.31
C ALA A 265 -2.38 5.44 -6.64
N VAL A 266 -2.91 4.65 -7.58
CA VAL A 266 -2.34 3.36 -8.01
C VAL A 266 -0.99 3.54 -8.68
N MET A 267 -0.86 4.46 -9.63
CA MET A 267 0.44 4.73 -10.27
C MET A 267 1.45 5.27 -9.27
N PHE A 268 0.97 6.05 -8.31
CA PHE A 268 1.80 6.57 -7.24
C PHE A 268 2.32 5.46 -6.33
N ALA A 269 1.44 4.60 -5.82
CA ALA A 269 1.78 3.44 -5.01
C ALA A 269 2.68 2.45 -5.73
N PHE A 270 2.44 2.23 -7.02
CA PHE A 270 3.32 1.45 -7.87
C PHE A 270 4.75 2.04 -7.86
N SER A 271 4.90 3.34 -8.04
CA SER A 271 6.22 3.97 -8.09
C SER A 271 6.99 3.96 -6.76
N THR A 272 6.29 4.13 -5.64
CA THR A 272 6.90 4.25 -4.31
C THR A 272 7.11 2.90 -3.64
N ALA A 273 6.27 1.91 -3.98
CA ALA A 273 6.18 0.60 -3.32
C ALA A 273 6.04 0.70 -1.78
N SER A 274 5.33 1.71 -1.29
CA SER A 274 5.06 1.86 0.13
C SER A 274 3.63 2.34 0.37
N SER A 275 2.80 1.48 0.97
CA SER A 275 1.43 1.83 1.36
C SER A 275 1.43 3.03 2.31
N ASN A 276 2.37 3.05 3.28
CA ASN A 276 2.50 4.16 4.22
C ASN A 276 2.80 5.50 3.52
N ALA A 277 3.74 5.51 2.57
CA ALA A 277 4.07 6.73 1.83
C ALA A 277 2.91 7.21 0.94
N THR A 278 1.95 6.35 0.63
CA THR A 278 0.79 6.69 -0.21
C THR A 278 -0.46 7.10 0.55
N ILE A 279 -0.50 6.94 1.89
CA ILE A 279 -1.66 7.33 2.72
C ILE A 279 -2.20 8.72 2.34
N PRO A 280 -1.38 9.78 2.18
CA PRO A 280 -1.88 11.09 1.80
C PRO A 280 -2.63 11.10 0.46
N VAL A 281 -2.07 10.45 -0.55
CA VAL A 281 -2.65 10.39 -1.90
C VAL A 281 -3.91 9.52 -1.92
N THR A 282 -3.89 8.41 -1.19
CA THR A 282 -5.04 7.51 -1.07
C THR A 282 -6.19 8.18 -0.30
N MET A 283 -5.90 8.93 0.76
CA MET A 283 -6.91 9.69 1.50
C MET A 283 -7.53 10.79 0.64
N GLU A 284 -6.73 11.61 -0.04
CA GLU A 284 -7.22 12.64 -0.97
C GLU A 284 -8.13 12.03 -2.05
N THR A 285 -7.72 10.89 -2.62
CA THR A 285 -8.50 10.17 -3.63
C THR A 285 -9.82 9.65 -3.05
N ALA A 286 -9.78 9.04 -1.86
CA ALA A 286 -10.96 8.51 -1.19
C ALA A 286 -11.98 9.61 -0.84
N THR A 287 -11.51 10.78 -0.38
CA THR A 287 -12.39 11.87 0.05
C THR A 287 -12.91 12.71 -1.13
N HIS A 288 -12.02 13.17 -2.01
CA HIS A 288 -12.35 14.16 -3.04
C HIS A 288 -12.71 13.57 -4.40
N ARG A 289 -12.26 12.34 -4.70
CA ARG A 289 -12.61 11.67 -5.98
C ARG A 289 -13.69 10.60 -5.79
N LEU A 290 -13.56 9.77 -4.76
CA LEU A 290 -14.50 8.69 -4.49
C LEU A 290 -15.69 9.13 -3.63
N GLY A 291 -15.63 10.29 -2.97
CA GLY A 291 -16.75 10.88 -2.24
C GLY A 291 -16.99 10.29 -0.85
N VAL A 292 -16.02 9.57 -0.28
CA VAL A 292 -16.12 9.03 1.07
C VAL A 292 -15.88 10.15 2.08
N LYS A 293 -16.77 10.32 3.07
CA LYS A 293 -16.58 11.35 4.10
C LYS A 293 -15.33 11.06 4.93
N ASN A 294 -14.61 12.11 5.32
CA ASN A 294 -13.35 12.02 6.05
C ASN A 294 -13.45 11.13 7.30
N ARG A 295 -14.57 11.18 8.04
CA ARG A 295 -14.79 10.34 9.23
C ARG A 295 -14.64 8.83 9.01
N VAL A 296 -14.82 8.34 7.78
CA VAL A 296 -14.58 6.93 7.40
C VAL A 296 -13.22 6.78 6.76
N ALA A 297 -12.86 7.64 5.80
CA ALA A 297 -11.60 7.53 5.07
C ALA A 297 -10.37 7.67 5.98
N SER A 298 -10.38 8.60 6.93
CA SER A 298 -9.27 8.83 7.86
C SER A 298 -9.02 7.67 8.81
N PHE A 299 -10.04 6.83 9.05
CA PHE A 299 -9.90 5.62 9.84
C PHE A 299 -9.48 4.42 8.98
N THR A 300 -10.22 4.17 7.91
CA THR A 300 -10.08 2.95 7.11
C THR A 300 -8.79 2.88 6.31
N ILE A 301 -8.33 4.00 5.75
CA ILE A 301 -7.12 4.03 4.90
C ILE A 301 -5.83 3.83 5.72
N PRO A 302 -5.56 4.58 6.81
CA PRO A 302 -4.35 4.34 7.61
C PRO A 302 -4.34 2.97 8.27
N LEU A 303 -5.50 2.48 8.70
CA LEU A 303 -5.63 1.12 9.24
C LEU A 303 -5.31 0.08 8.16
N GLY A 304 -5.88 0.25 6.95
CA GLY A 304 -5.62 -0.59 5.79
C GLY A 304 -4.15 -0.69 5.43
N ALA A 305 -3.43 0.43 5.39
CA ALA A 305 -2.00 0.47 5.10
C ALA A 305 -1.12 -0.38 6.05
N THR A 306 -1.65 -0.80 7.21
CA THR A 306 -0.96 -1.63 8.22
C THR A 306 -1.56 -3.03 8.42
N ILE A 307 -2.79 -3.29 7.96
CA ILE A 307 -3.52 -4.55 8.17
C ILE A 307 -3.84 -5.24 6.85
N ASN A 308 -4.29 -4.46 5.86
CA ASN A 308 -4.73 -4.92 4.56
C ASN A 308 -3.53 -5.08 3.61
N MET A 309 -2.81 -6.19 3.81
CA MET A 309 -1.69 -6.54 2.95
C MET A 309 -1.99 -7.74 2.05
N ASP A 310 -3.14 -7.73 1.38
CA ASP A 310 -3.55 -8.76 0.42
C ASP A 310 -2.46 -9.08 -0.60
N GLY A 311 -1.81 -8.07 -1.18
CA GLY A 311 -0.71 -8.25 -2.13
C GLY A 311 0.51 -8.95 -1.51
N THR A 312 0.80 -8.66 -0.24
CA THR A 312 1.86 -9.36 0.51
C THR A 312 1.45 -10.81 0.79
N ALA A 313 0.19 -11.05 1.17
CA ALA A 313 -0.34 -12.39 1.38
C ALA A 313 -0.36 -13.22 0.08
N ILE A 314 -0.65 -12.60 -1.07
CA ILE A 314 -0.54 -13.21 -2.39
C ILE A 314 0.91 -13.61 -2.68
N MET A 315 1.87 -12.71 -2.45
CA MET A 315 3.29 -13.07 -2.61
C MET A 315 3.67 -14.22 -1.69
N GLN A 316 3.23 -14.21 -0.43
CA GLN A 316 3.54 -15.29 0.49
C GLN A 316 2.96 -16.63 0.03
N GLY A 317 1.72 -16.65 -0.46
CA GLY A 317 1.11 -17.85 -1.02
C GLY A 317 1.86 -18.40 -2.24
N VAL A 318 2.15 -17.55 -3.23
CA VAL A 318 2.88 -17.98 -4.44
C VAL A 318 4.33 -18.36 -4.12
N ALA A 319 5.02 -17.59 -3.26
CA ALA A 319 6.39 -17.88 -2.85
C ALA A 319 6.51 -19.19 -2.08
N THR A 320 5.58 -19.48 -1.16
CA THR A 320 5.53 -20.75 -0.44
C THR A 320 5.39 -21.93 -1.40
N ALA A 321 4.47 -21.83 -2.37
CA ALA A 321 4.31 -22.88 -3.38
C ALA A 321 5.57 -23.05 -4.26
N PHE A 322 6.15 -21.92 -4.72
CA PHE A 322 7.38 -21.91 -5.49
C PHE A 322 8.55 -22.57 -4.75
N ILE A 323 8.80 -22.17 -3.50
CA ILE A 323 9.91 -22.68 -2.69
C ILE A 323 9.71 -24.16 -2.37
N ALA A 324 8.49 -24.58 -2.03
CA ALA A 324 8.19 -25.99 -1.83
C ALA A 324 8.53 -26.83 -3.08
N GLN A 325 8.15 -26.36 -4.26
CA GLN A 325 8.44 -27.04 -5.52
C GLN A 325 9.93 -27.03 -5.86
N ALA A 326 10.61 -25.89 -5.70
CA ALA A 326 12.02 -25.73 -6.06
C ALA A 326 12.94 -26.62 -5.20
N PHE A 327 12.55 -26.88 -3.95
CA PHE A 327 13.26 -27.76 -3.01
C PHE A 327 12.67 -29.17 -2.92
N ASN A 328 11.72 -29.52 -3.79
CA ASN A 328 11.04 -30.83 -3.80
C ASN A 328 10.39 -31.21 -2.45
N VAL A 329 9.92 -30.22 -1.69
CA VAL A 329 9.18 -30.43 -0.44
C VAL A 329 7.69 -30.57 -0.74
N HIS A 330 7.09 -31.67 -0.31
CA HIS A 330 5.66 -31.89 -0.48
C HIS A 330 4.86 -31.19 0.62
N LEU A 331 4.04 -30.20 0.24
CA LEU A 331 3.09 -29.57 1.14
C LEU A 331 1.71 -30.23 1.02
N GLY A 332 1.18 -30.69 2.14
CA GLY A 332 -0.19 -31.17 2.24
C GLY A 332 -1.21 -30.03 2.35
N MET A 333 -2.49 -30.38 2.29
CA MET A 333 -3.58 -29.40 2.50
C MET A 333 -3.52 -28.74 3.89
N GLY A 334 -3.06 -29.47 4.91
CA GLY A 334 -2.88 -28.93 6.26
C GLY A 334 -1.82 -27.83 6.32
N ASP A 335 -0.73 -27.97 5.58
CA ASP A 335 0.36 -26.97 5.53
C ASP A 335 -0.12 -25.70 4.82
N TYR A 336 -0.86 -25.83 3.72
CA TYR A 336 -1.48 -24.68 3.06
C TYR A 336 -2.48 -23.94 3.95
N LEU A 337 -3.27 -24.67 4.76
CA LEU A 337 -4.17 -24.03 5.71
C LEU A 337 -3.39 -23.25 6.78
N THR A 338 -2.29 -23.82 7.29
CA THR A 338 -1.38 -23.12 8.21
C THR A 338 -0.82 -21.85 7.56
N VAL A 339 -0.37 -21.92 6.30
CA VAL A 339 0.12 -20.76 5.55
C VAL A 339 -0.96 -19.68 5.41
N ILE A 340 -2.19 -20.05 5.08
CA ILE A 340 -3.32 -19.11 4.97
C ILE A 340 -3.55 -18.39 6.29
N LEU A 341 -3.67 -19.13 7.39
CA LEU A 341 -3.91 -18.57 8.72
C LEU A 341 -2.76 -17.67 9.16
N THR A 342 -1.54 -18.15 9.01
CA THR A 342 -0.35 -17.43 9.46
C THR A 342 -0.09 -16.19 8.66
N ALA A 343 -0.15 -16.24 7.33
CA ALA A 343 0.02 -15.07 6.49
C ALA A 343 -1.08 -14.02 6.75
N THR A 344 -2.32 -14.46 6.96
CA THR A 344 -3.44 -13.56 7.29
C THR A 344 -3.24 -12.89 8.65
N LEU A 345 -2.74 -13.61 9.65
CA LEU A 345 -2.44 -13.03 10.96
C LEU A 345 -1.19 -12.15 10.92
N ALA A 346 -0.18 -12.57 10.17
CA ALA A 346 1.08 -11.85 9.97
C ALA A 346 0.85 -10.54 9.23
N SER A 347 -0.13 -10.45 8.32
CA SER A 347 -0.46 -9.20 7.63
C SER A 347 -0.91 -8.10 8.61
N ILE A 348 -1.44 -8.47 9.79
CA ILE A 348 -1.87 -7.53 10.83
C ILE A 348 -0.64 -6.94 11.51
N GLY A 349 -0.49 -5.62 11.43
CA GLY A 349 0.59 -4.90 12.12
C GLY A 349 1.92 -4.98 11.38
N THR A 350 1.93 -5.49 10.15
CA THR A 350 3.08 -5.34 9.26
C THR A 350 3.21 -3.87 8.86
N ALA A 351 4.44 -3.34 8.83
CA ALA A 351 4.66 -1.98 8.36
C ALA A 351 4.55 -1.91 6.83
N GLY A 352 3.75 -0.97 6.30
CA GLY A 352 3.59 -0.73 4.86
C GLY A 352 4.80 -0.04 4.20
N VAL A 353 6.00 -0.57 4.42
CA VAL A 353 7.28 -0.05 3.90
C VAL A 353 7.99 -1.11 3.04
N PRO A 354 8.85 -0.70 2.09
CA PRO A 354 9.46 -1.61 1.12
C PRO A 354 10.25 -2.74 1.79
N GLY A 355 10.14 -3.96 1.24
CA GLY A 355 10.94 -5.12 1.65
C GLY A 355 10.47 -5.85 2.92
N VAL A 356 9.51 -5.31 3.69
CA VAL A 356 9.00 -5.98 4.90
C VAL A 356 8.27 -7.28 4.56
N GLY A 357 7.66 -7.38 3.37
CA GLY A 357 7.00 -8.60 2.92
C GLY A 357 7.90 -9.84 2.94
N LEU A 358 9.20 -9.69 2.60
CA LEU A 358 10.17 -10.80 2.61
C LEU A 358 10.54 -11.23 4.03
N ILE A 359 10.57 -10.31 4.98
CA ILE A 359 10.78 -10.62 6.40
C ILE A 359 9.61 -11.48 6.92
N MET A 360 8.38 -11.10 6.56
CA MET A 360 7.18 -11.83 6.95
C MET A 360 7.06 -13.18 6.24
N LEU A 361 7.58 -13.30 5.02
CA LEU A 361 7.66 -14.59 4.33
C LEU A 361 8.52 -15.59 5.10
N ALA A 362 9.64 -15.16 5.71
CA ALA A 362 10.47 -16.05 6.51
C ALA A 362 9.70 -16.71 7.67
N MET A 363 8.80 -15.97 8.31
CA MET A 363 7.91 -16.51 9.34
C MET A 363 6.98 -17.58 8.78
N VAL A 364 6.33 -17.31 7.63
CA VAL A 364 5.40 -18.23 6.99
C VAL A 364 6.09 -19.53 6.59
N LEU A 365 7.28 -19.44 5.97
CA LEU A 365 8.05 -20.61 5.54
C LEU A 365 8.51 -21.48 6.71
N ASN A 366 9.01 -20.86 7.79
CA ASN A 366 9.49 -21.57 8.97
C ASN A 366 8.38 -22.46 9.59
N GLN A 367 7.14 -21.96 9.61
CA GLN A 367 6.01 -22.69 10.20
C GLN A 367 5.60 -23.95 9.44
N VAL A 368 5.86 -24.00 8.13
CA VAL A 368 5.64 -25.20 7.31
C VAL A 368 6.94 -25.95 7.01
N GLY A 369 8.02 -25.63 7.72
CA GLY A 369 9.30 -26.32 7.60
C GLY A 369 10.03 -26.11 6.27
N LEU A 370 9.75 -25.01 5.55
CA LEU A 370 10.41 -24.71 4.29
C LEU A 370 11.75 -23.98 4.50
N PRO A 371 12.74 -24.24 3.63
CA PRO A 371 14.05 -23.58 3.69
C PRO A 371 13.92 -22.09 3.37
N LEU A 372 14.52 -21.27 4.23
CA LEU A 372 14.47 -19.81 4.14
C LEU A 372 15.37 -19.25 3.06
N GLU A 373 16.33 -20.06 2.62
CA GLU A 373 17.22 -19.80 1.50
C GLU A 373 16.44 -19.57 0.21
N GLY A 374 15.25 -20.17 0.08
CA GLY A 374 14.34 -19.92 -1.03
C GLY A 374 13.95 -18.44 -1.19
N ILE A 375 14.00 -17.64 -0.12
CA ILE A 375 13.74 -16.20 -0.16
C ILE A 375 14.81 -15.48 -1.00
N ALA A 376 16.07 -15.91 -0.94
CA ALA A 376 17.14 -15.29 -1.70
C ALA A 376 16.94 -15.42 -3.22
N LEU A 377 16.29 -16.52 -3.65
CA LEU A 377 15.99 -16.77 -5.07
C LEU A 377 15.01 -15.74 -5.63
N ILE A 378 13.97 -15.40 -4.87
CA ILE A 378 12.91 -14.48 -5.31
C ILE A 378 13.25 -13.01 -5.02
N MET A 379 14.17 -12.74 -4.09
CA MET A 379 14.57 -11.38 -3.69
C MET A 379 15.04 -10.54 -4.89
N GLY A 380 15.69 -11.15 -5.87
CA GLY A 380 16.20 -10.47 -7.07
C GLY A 380 15.09 -9.87 -7.95
N VAL A 381 13.89 -10.44 -7.95
CA VAL A 381 12.73 -9.95 -8.71
C VAL A 381 11.69 -9.26 -7.84
N ASP A 382 11.81 -9.39 -6.51
CA ASP A 382 10.84 -8.88 -5.53
C ASP A 382 10.58 -7.39 -5.69
N ARG A 383 11.62 -6.60 -6.02
CA ARG A 383 11.48 -5.15 -6.11
C ARG A 383 10.39 -4.72 -7.10
N LEU A 384 10.26 -5.41 -8.24
CA LEU A 384 9.22 -5.13 -9.24
C LEU A 384 7.85 -5.61 -8.77
N LEU A 385 7.80 -6.79 -8.16
CA LEU A 385 6.57 -7.37 -7.66
C LEU A 385 6.00 -6.56 -6.48
N ASP A 386 6.86 -5.98 -5.64
CA ASP A 386 6.52 -5.10 -4.53
C ASP A 386 5.74 -3.87 -4.96
N MET A 387 6.05 -3.33 -6.13
CA MET A 387 5.33 -2.22 -6.73
C MET A 387 3.89 -2.60 -7.07
N ILE A 388 3.70 -3.78 -7.69
CA ILE A 388 2.37 -4.30 -8.01
C ILE A 388 1.61 -4.61 -6.73
N ARG A 389 2.26 -5.25 -5.73
CA ARG A 389 1.66 -5.53 -4.42
C ARG A 389 1.13 -4.27 -3.75
N THR A 390 1.95 -3.22 -3.71
CA THR A 390 1.56 -1.96 -3.07
C THR A 390 0.37 -1.32 -3.78
N ALA A 391 0.38 -1.31 -5.11
CA ALA A 391 -0.75 -0.85 -5.92
C ALA A 391 -2.04 -1.62 -5.64
N VAL A 392 -1.95 -2.95 -5.48
CA VAL A 392 -3.11 -3.80 -5.12
C VAL A 392 -3.59 -3.49 -3.70
N ASN A 393 -2.70 -3.40 -2.72
CA ASN A 393 -3.05 -3.11 -1.32
C ASN A 393 -3.85 -1.82 -1.19
N ILE A 394 -3.38 -0.71 -1.77
CA ILE A 394 -4.10 0.58 -1.67
C ILE A 394 -5.42 0.60 -2.46
N THR A 395 -5.54 -0.26 -3.48
CA THR A 395 -6.79 -0.48 -4.20
C THR A 395 -7.79 -1.19 -3.29
N GLY A 396 -7.34 -2.21 -2.55
CA GLY A 396 -8.11 -2.87 -1.50
C GLY A 396 -8.55 -1.91 -0.41
N ASP A 397 -7.63 -1.08 0.10
CA ASP A 397 -7.91 -0.05 1.12
C ASP A 397 -9.07 0.83 0.66
N SER A 398 -8.95 1.38 -0.56
CA SER A 398 -9.96 2.28 -1.11
C SER A 398 -11.28 1.57 -1.42
N ALA A 399 -11.24 0.31 -1.86
CA ALA A 399 -12.45 -0.48 -2.09
C ALA A 399 -13.21 -0.71 -0.77
N VAL A 400 -12.52 -1.15 0.28
CA VAL A 400 -13.11 -1.35 1.61
C VAL A 400 -13.60 -0.02 2.18
N THR A 401 -12.85 1.07 2.04
CA THR A 401 -13.28 2.41 2.45
C THR A 401 -14.58 2.84 1.77
N VAL A 402 -14.77 2.56 0.47
CA VAL A 402 -16.03 2.85 -0.24
C VAL A 402 -17.16 1.93 0.24
N ILE A 403 -16.91 0.63 0.43
CA ILE A 403 -17.91 -0.34 0.91
C ILE A 403 -18.41 0.06 2.30
N VAL A 404 -17.48 0.26 3.22
CA VAL A 404 -17.78 0.67 4.60
C VAL A 404 -18.45 2.03 4.60
N GLY A 405 -17.92 3.00 3.84
CA GLY A 405 -18.48 4.34 3.68
C GLY A 405 -19.93 4.31 3.21
N LYS A 406 -20.26 3.49 2.21
CA LYS A 406 -21.64 3.31 1.76
C LYS A 406 -22.51 2.70 2.84
N SER A 407 -22.02 1.65 3.52
CA SER A 407 -22.76 0.95 4.57
C SER A 407 -23.08 1.83 5.79
N GLU A 408 -22.29 2.89 6.02
CA GLU A 408 -22.44 3.85 7.12
C GLU A 408 -23.09 5.17 6.66
N GLY A 409 -23.65 5.22 5.44
CA GLY A 409 -24.28 6.43 4.90
C GLY A 409 -23.30 7.61 4.77
N ALA A 410 -22.01 7.32 4.61
CA ALA A 410 -20.90 8.27 4.57
C ALA A 410 -20.25 8.32 3.18
N LEU A 411 -20.99 7.98 2.12
CA LEU A 411 -20.56 8.06 0.73
C LEU A 411 -21.46 9.02 -0.02
N ASP A 412 -20.85 9.99 -0.69
CA ASP A 412 -21.50 10.85 -1.67
C ASP A 412 -21.49 10.17 -3.05
N ILE A 413 -22.67 9.70 -3.47
CA ILE A 413 -22.85 8.95 -4.72
C ILE A 413 -22.68 9.85 -5.95
N ASP A 414 -23.03 11.13 -5.85
CA ASP A 414 -22.89 12.07 -6.95
C ASP A 414 -21.41 12.34 -7.20
N THR A 415 -20.66 12.60 -6.13
CA THR A 415 -19.19 12.69 -6.20
C THR A 415 -18.59 11.39 -6.76
N PHE A 416 -19.04 10.21 -6.32
CA PHE A 416 -18.54 8.93 -6.85
C PHE A 416 -18.81 8.75 -8.35
N ASN A 417 -19.97 9.19 -8.85
CA ASN A 417 -20.34 9.03 -10.25
C ASN A 417 -19.77 10.10 -11.18
N ASP A 418 -19.36 11.28 -10.67
CA ASP A 418 -18.74 12.34 -11.46
C ASP A 418 -17.31 11.97 -11.89
N PRO A 419 -17.01 11.76 -13.18
CA PRO A 419 -15.66 11.41 -13.66
C PRO A 419 -14.59 12.49 -13.41
N ASP A 420 -15.01 13.73 -13.18
CA ASP A 420 -14.12 14.89 -12.99
C ASP A 420 -14.00 15.34 -11.53
N ALA A 421 -14.64 14.61 -10.60
CA ALA A 421 -14.52 14.85 -9.16
C ALA A 421 -13.04 14.89 -8.72
N GLY A 422 -12.72 15.87 -7.86
CA GLY A 422 -11.38 16.09 -7.29
C GLY A 422 -10.34 16.74 -8.22
N LYS A 423 -10.52 16.72 -9.55
CA LYS A 423 -9.54 17.31 -10.49
C LYS A 423 -9.31 18.83 -10.29
N LYS A 424 -10.32 19.54 -9.79
CA LYS A 424 -10.24 20.99 -9.50
C LYS A 424 -9.48 21.31 -8.20
N VAL A 425 -9.40 20.37 -7.26
CA VAL A 425 -8.70 20.55 -5.97
C VAL A 425 -7.18 20.48 -6.17
N GLU A 426 -6.74 19.69 -7.14
CA GLU A 426 -5.34 19.57 -7.58
C GLU A 426 -4.80 20.84 -8.27
N GLU A 427 -5.68 21.72 -8.78
CA GLU A 427 -5.31 23.04 -9.29
C GLU A 427 -5.02 23.99 -8.11
N VAL A 428 -3.78 23.95 -7.63
CA VAL A 428 -3.32 24.91 -6.62
C VAL A 428 -3.26 26.31 -7.24
N LYS A 429 -4.34 27.09 -7.07
CA LYS A 429 -4.27 28.55 -7.12
C LYS A 429 -3.67 29.00 -5.79
N LEU A 430 -2.37 29.31 -5.78
CA LEU A 430 -1.81 30.11 -4.70
C LEU A 430 -2.57 31.45 -4.74
N ALA A 431 -3.24 31.80 -3.65
CA ALA A 431 -3.86 33.11 -3.53
C ALA A 431 -2.75 34.15 -3.77
N LYS A 432 -3.00 35.07 -4.71
CA LYS A 432 -2.10 36.19 -4.98
C LYS A 432 -2.10 37.18 -3.83
#